data_AF-A0A2U1TMT3-F1
#
_entry.id   AF-A0A2U1TMT3-F1
#
_cell.length_a   1.000
_cell.length_b   1.000
_cell.length_c   1.000
_cell.angle_alpha   90.00
_cell.angle_beta   90.00
_cell.angle_gamma   90.00
#
_symmetry.space_group_name_H-M   'P 1'
#
loop_
_entity.id
_entity.type
_entity.pdbx_description
1 polymer ?
#
loop_
_entity_poly.entity_id
_entity_poly.type
_entity_poly.pdbx_seq_one_letter_code
_entity_poly.pdbx_strand_id
1 'polypeptide(L)'
;MKERGIIFNADMVRAILSGHKTQTRRPVKFPVHDINMGCELAGNELAGELSAGNYSNCPFGQLGDRLWVREKWGVVSHDLDASGRIQEWIPTRPATPIREMPFGNGYYSGHVIYAADGEFTWGDDDGFDDGRSCWKPSIHMPRRASRITLEITDVRVEKLKHIPRDGIIAEGYPAERAIDGGYYDPFLWYRNLWESLYGAGSWQANPWIWVISFKRIEGNS
;
A
#
# COMPACT_ATOMS: atom_id res chain seq x y z
N MET A 1 17.60 2.78 11.39
CA MET A 1 16.64 2.80 10.27
C MET A 1 16.03 1.41 10.13
N LYS A 2 14.73 1.28 10.35
CA LYS A 2 13.96 0.03 10.20
C LYS A 2 13.14 0.06 8.91
N GLU A 3 12.90 -1.10 8.30
CA GLU A 3 11.98 -1.24 7.16
C GLU A 3 10.73 -2.04 7.57
N ARG A 4 9.52 -1.56 7.25
CA ARG A 4 8.26 -2.26 7.53
C ARG A 4 7.36 -2.31 6.30
N GLY A 5 6.54 -3.37 6.20
CA GLY A 5 5.64 -3.54 5.06
C GLY A 5 4.34 -2.76 5.24
N ILE A 6 3.86 -2.09 4.19
CA ILE A 6 2.57 -1.39 4.18
C ILE A 6 1.73 -1.78 2.97
N ILE A 7 0.45 -2.11 3.20
CA ILE A 7 -0.44 -2.59 2.12
C ILE A 7 -1.14 -1.42 1.43
N PHE A 8 -1.06 -1.36 0.11
CA PHE A 8 -1.82 -0.44 -0.73
C PHE A 8 -2.60 -1.19 -1.82
N ASN A 9 -3.78 -0.68 -2.17
CA ASN A 9 -4.54 -1.18 -3.32
C ASN A 9 -3.95 -0.60 -4.64
N ALA A 10 -4.43 -1.08 -5.77
CA ALA A 10 -3.92 -0.69 -7.09
C ALA A 10 -3.98 0.83 -7.32
N ASP A 11 -5.11 1.47 -6.99
CA ASP A 11 -5.28 2.91 -7.21
C ASP A 11 -4.33 3.75 -6.34
N MET A 12 -4.14 3.36 -5.08
CA MET A 12 -3.17 3.99 -4.20
C MET A 12 -1.74 3.81 -4.68
N VAL A 13 -1.39 2.63 -5.22
CA VAL A 13 -0.06 2.40 -5.81
C VAL A 13 0.14 3.31 -7.03
N ARG A 14 -0.82 3.40 -7.94
CA ARG A 14 -0.75 4.32 -9.09
C ARG A 14 -0.62 5.78 -8.64
N ALA A 15 -1.32 6.18 -7.57
CA ALA A 15 -1.20 7.51 -6.99
C ALA A 15 0.19 7.76 -6.37
N ILE A 16 0.83 6.75 -5.77
CA ILE A 16 2.22 6.85 -5.29
C ILE A 16 3.20 6.96 -6.47
N LEU A 17 3.02 6.11 -7.50
CA LEU A 17 3.89 6.09 -8.67
C LEU A 17 3.84 7.41 -9.46
N SER A 18 2.67 8.04 -9.52
CA SER A 18 2.46 9.36 -10.14
C SER A 18 2.81 10.55 -9.23
N GLY A 19 3.21 10.30 -7.98
CA GLY A 19 3.60 11.35 -7.03
C GLY A 19 2.46 12.08 -6.31
N HIS A 20 1.20 11.72 -6.56
CA HIS A 20 0.03 12.35 -5.94
C HIS A 20 -0.24 11.89 -4.51
N LYS A 21 0.17 10.66 -4.16
CA LYS A 21 0.02 10.12 -2.81
C LYS A 21 1.33 10.24 -2.03
N THR A 22 1.33 11.13 -1.05
CA THR A 22 2.46 11.45 -0.15
C THR A 22 2.10 11.28 1.33
N GLN A 23 0.83 10.99 1.63
CA GLN A 23 0.34 10.66 2.96
C GLN A 23 -0.53 9.41 2.93
N THR A 24 -0.61 8.71 4.06
CA THR A 24 -1.64 7.72 4.30
C THR A 24 -2.18 7.76 5.71
N ARG A 25 -3.48 7.46 5.83
CA ARG A 25 -4.21 7.41 7.10
C ARG A 25 -4.61 5.99 7.46
N ARG A 26 -4.33 5.59 8.70
CA ARG A 26 -4.64 4.24 9.24
C ARG A 26 -5.35 4.35 10.58
N PRO A 27 -6.44 3.61 10.82
CA PRO A 27 -7.12 3.65 12.11
C PRO A 27 -6.19 3.18 13.23
N VAL A 28 -6.22 3.89 14.36
CA VAL A 28 -5.61 3.45 15.60
C VAL A 28 -6.43 2.28 16.14
N LYS A 29 -5.78 1.15 16.41
CA LYS A 29 -6.42 -0.03 17.01
C LYS A 29 -6.24 0.07 18.52
N PHE A 30 -7.33 0.38 19.23
CA PHE A 30 -7.34 0.37 20.70
C PHE A 30 -7.66 -1.04 21.25
N PRO A 31 -7.23 -1.34 22.49
CA PRO A 31 -6.36 -0.52 23.34
C PRO A 31 -4.92 -0.43 22.80
N VAL A 32 -4.31 0.75 22.91
CA VAL A 32 -2.87 0.93 22.66
C VAL A 32 -2.19 0.93 24.00
N HIS A 33 -1.22 0.04 24.20
CA HIS A 33 -0.44 -0.01 25.44
C HIS A 33 0.91 0.66 25.20
N ASP A 34 1.31 1.55 26.10
CA ASP A 34 2.63 2.17 26.07
C ASP A 34 3.72 1.09 26.15
N ILE A 35 4.70 1.17 25.25
CA ILE A 35 5.74 0.14 25.15
C ILE A 35 6.68 0.09 26.36
N ASN A 36 6.82 1.19 27.12
CA ASN A 36 7.74 1.28 28.24
C ASN A 36 7.03 1.06 29.58
N MET A 37 5.84 1.62 29.75
CA MET A 37 5.08 1.64 30.99
C MET A 37 3.94 0.61 31.00
N GLY A 38 3.51 0.10 29.85
CA GLY A 38 2.44 -0.89 29.73
C GLY A 38 1.03 -0.35 30.03
N CYS A 39 0.88 0.95 30.28
CA CYS A 39 -0.42 1.59 30.50
C CYS A 39 -1.17 1.78 29.18
N GLU A 40 -2.50 1.78 29.24
CA GLU A 40 -3.32 2.12 28.08
C GLU A 40 -3.20 3.62 27.76
N LEU A 41 -2.98 3.94 26.49
CA LEU A 41 -2.92 5.29 25.96
C LEU A 41 -4.21 5.61 25.21
N ALA A 42 -4.81 6.75 25.55
CA ALA A 42 -5.85 7.37 24.76
C ALA A 42 -5.27 8.06 23.52
N GLY A 43 -6.12 8.33 22.53
CA GLY A 43 -5.65 8.93 21.27
C GLY A 43 -5.04 10.33 21.41
N ASN A 44 -5.50 11.13 22.37
CA ASN A 44 -4.92 12.43 22.69
C ASN A 44 -3.54 12.32 23.36
N GLU A 45 -3.32 11.28 24.15
CA GLU A 45 -2.01 11.01 24.77
C GLU A 45 -1.00 10.60 23.68
N LEU A 46 -1.40 9.70 22.77
CA LEU A 46 -0.59 9.35 21.60
C LEU A 46 -0.25 10.58 20.74
N ALA A 47 -1.20 11.48 20.51
CA ALA A 47 -0.95 12.72 19.78
C ALA A 47 0.06 13.63 20.51
N GLY A 48 -0.02 13.70 21.85
CA GLY A 48 0.92 14.43 22.68
C GLY A 48 2.34 13.84 22.62
N GLU A 49 2.47 12.51 22.68
CA GLU A 49 3.77 11.83 22.56
C GLU A 49 4.47 12.12 21.24
N LEU A 50 3.74 12.01 20.12
CA LEU A 50 4.29 12.30 18.79
C LEU A 50 4.71 13.76 18.68
N SER A 51 3.91 14.68 19.25
CA SER A 51 4.24 16.11 19.28
C SER A 51 5.50 16.40 20.11
N ALA A 52 5.80 15.58 21.11
CA ALA A 52 7.04 15.62 21.89
C ALA A 52 8.21 14.86 21.21
N GLY A 53 7.99 14.29 20.02
CA GLY A 53 9.00 13.52 19.28
C GLY A 53 9.17 12.07 19.74
N ASN A 54 8.25 11.54 20.54
CA ASN A 54 8.22 10.13 20.92
C ASN A 54 7.36 9.32 19.94
N TYR A 55 8.02 8.51 19.11
CA TYR A 55 7.39 7.67 18.08
C TYR A 55 7.32 6.19 18.49
N SER A 56 7.70 5.84 19.71
CA SER A 56 7.90 4.45 20.15
C SER A 56 6.64 3.60 20.03
N ASN A 57 5.47 4.23 20.22
CA ASN A 57 4.15 3.60 20.13
C ASN A 57 3.58 3.56 18.69
N CYS A 58 4.27 4.13 17.69
CA CYS A 58 3.84 4.07 16.30
C CYS A 58 4.19 2.71 15.67
N PRO A 59 3.20 1.94 15.18
CA PRO A 59 3.46 0.61 14.60
C PRO A 59 4.17 0.69 13.23
N PHE A 60 4.17 1.85 12.58
CA PHE A 60 4.78 2.05 11.26
C PHE A 60 6.24 2.50 11.33
N GLY A 61 6.64 3.08 12.47
CA GLY A 61 7.99 3.61 12.67
C GLY A 61 8.03 5.11 12.94
N GLN A 62 9.25 5.63 12.91
CA GLN A 62 9.56 7.03 13.18
C GLN A 62 10.07 7.73 11.91
N LEU A 63 10.34 9.03 12.00
CA LEU A 63 10.96 9.79 10.92
C LEU A 63 12.29 9.14 10.50
N GLY A 64 12.50 9.02 9.18
CA GLY A 64 13.66 8.38 8.57
C GLY A 64 13.60 6.84 8.52
N ASP A 65 12.63 6.19 9.16
CA ASP A 65 12.35 4.77 8.87
C ASP A 65 11.72 4.62 7.48
N ARG A 66 11.74 3.40 6.95
CA ARG A 66 11.26 3.08 5.60
C ARG A 66 10.04 2.17 5.63
N LEU A 67 9.15 2.38 4.67
CA LEU A 67 8.02 1.52 4.37
C LEU A 67 8.20 0.92 2.97
N TRP A 68 8.12 -0.40 2.85
CA TRP A 68 8.08 -1.08 1.56
C TRP A 68 6.62 -1.43 1.21
N VAL A 69 6.21 -1.11 -0.01
CA VAL A 69 4.82 -1.25 -0.43
C VAL A 69 4.49 -2.70 -0.77
N ARG A 70 3.37 -3.16 -0.23
CA ARG A 70 2.75 -4.45 -0.51
C ARG A 70 1.54 -4.22 -1.39
N GLU A 71 1.59 -4.70 -2.62
CA GLU A 71 0.52 -4.59 -3.59
C GLU A 71 0.14 -5.98 -4.14
N LYS A 72 -0.99 -6.07 -4.85
CA LYS A 72 -1.41 -7.32 -5.50
C LYS A 72 -0.41 -7.64 -6.62
N TRP A 73 0.20 -8.81 -6.57
CA TRP A 73 1.40 -9.14 -7.34
C TRP A 73 1.30 -10.57 -7.91
N GLY A 74 2.13 -10.92 -8.89
CA GLY A 74 2.21 -12.27 -9.46
C GLY A 74 3.63 -12.56 -9.94
N VAL A 75 3.92 -13.81 -10.31
CA VAL A 75 5.18 -14.19 -10.95
C VAL A 75 4.89 -14.93 -12.23
N VAL A 76 5.55 -14.53 -13.31
CA VAL A 76 5.47 -15.14 -14.63
C VAL A 76 6.85 -15.66 -15.00
N SER A 77 6.97 -16.96 -15.26
CA SER A 77 8.26 -17.58 -15.60
C SER A 77 8.38 -17.97 -17.07
N HIS A 78 7.27 -18.27 -17.73
CA HIS A 78 7.23 -18.75 -19.10
C HIS A 78 5.92 -18.38 -19.81
N ASP A 79 5.90 -18.63 -21.11
CA ASP A 79 4.76 -18.51 -22.01
C ASP A 79 4.72 -19.73 -22.94
N LEU A 80 3.63 -19.87 -23.71
CA LEU A 80 3.49 -20.90 -24.73
C LEU A 80 3.69 -20.29 -26.13
N ASP A 81 4.52 -20.95 -26.95
CA ASP A 81 4.65 -20.59 -28.36
C ASP A 81 3.41 -20.99 -29.18
N ALA A 82 3.37 -20.61 -30.46
CA ALA A 82 2.26 -20.94 -31.35
C ALA A 82 2.01 -22.45 -31.55
N SER A 83 2.96 -23.30 -31.13
CA SER A 83 2.88 -24.75 -31.15
C SER A 83 2.57 -25.37 -29.78
N GLY A 84 2.30 -24.55 -28.76
CA GLY A 84 2.02 -24.98 -27.40
C GLY A 84 3.26 -25.43 -26.61
N ARG A 85 4.46 -25.00 -27.00
CA ARG A 85 5.70 -25.33 -26.27
C ARG A 85 6.07 -24.21 -25.30
N ILE A 86 6.56 -24.60 -24.13
CA ILE A 86 7.08 -23.70 -23.11
C ILE A 86 8.29 -22.93 -23.66
N GLN A 87 8.22 -21.60 -23.63
CA GLN A 87 9.32 -20.68 -23.89
C GLN A 87 9.45 -19.66 -22.76
N GLU A 88 10.62 -19.03 -22.64
CA GLU A 88 10.82 -17.96 -21.65
C GLU A 88 9.87 -16.79 -21.94
N TRP A 89 9.21 -16.28 -20.89
CA TRP A 89 8.32 -15.13 -21.03
C TRP A 89 9.15 -13.85 -21.18
N ILE A 90 8.94 -13.13 -22.28
CA ILE A 90 9.54 -11.82 -22.53
C ILE A 90 8.58 -10.75 -22.01
N PRO A 91 8.98 -9.92 -21.02
CA PRO A 91 8.08 -8.94 -20.45
C PRO A 91 7.63 -7.87 -21.46
N THR A 92 6.33 -7.78 -21.70
CA THR A 92 5.69 -6.69 -22.46
C THR A 92 5.15 -5.57 -21.55
N ARG A 93 5.42 -5.67 -20.25
CA ARG A 93 4.96 -4.78 -19.19
C ARG A 93 6.03 -4.60 -18.11
N PRO A 94 5.90 -3.62 -17.20
CA PRO A 94 6.83 -3.49 -16.08
C PRO A 94 6.90 -4.79 -15.29
N ALA A 95 8.10 -5.32 -15.15
CA ALA A 95 8.33 -6.55 -14.41
C ALA A 95 9.70 -6.53 -13.73
N THR A 96 9.82 -7.23 -12.60
CA THR A 96 11.08 -7.32 -11.84
C THR A 96 11.60 -8.75 -11.89
N PRO A 97 12.79 -9.02 -12.48
CA PRO A 97 13.32 -10.36 -12.53
C PRO A 97 13.66 -10.86 -11.12
N ILE A 98 13.33 -12.12 -10.86
CA ILE A 98 13.64 -12.82 -9.61
C ILE A 98 14.17 -14.22 -9.93
N ARG A 99 15.09 -14.68 -9.10
CA ARG A 99 15.64 -16.03 -9.16
C ARG A 99 15.57 -16.66 -7.78
N GLU A 100 14.99 -17.86 -7.73
CA GLU A 100 14.88 -18.69 -6.52
C GLU A 100 14.40 -17.87 -5.31
N MET A 101 13.39 -17.03 -5.51
CA MET A 101 12.79 -16.26 -4.43
C MET A 101 11.94 -17.18 -3.55
N PRO A 102 12.26 -17.36 -2.26
CA PRO A 102 11.48 -18.22 -1.38
C PRO A 102 10.05 -17.69 -1.23
N PHE A 103 9.07 -18.59 -1.32
CA PHE A 103 7.66 -18.28 -1.05
C PHE A 103 6.86 -19.55 -0.75
N GLY A 104 6.08 -19.53 0.34
CA GLY A 104 5.36 -20.72 0.79
C GLY A 104 6.34 -21.87 1.06
N ASN A 105 6.07 -23.05 0.50
CA ASN A 105 6.92 -24.24 0.63
C ASN A 105 7.93 -24.41 -0.54
N GLY A 106 8.14 -23.38 -1.37
CA GLY A 106 9.00 -23.48 -2.55
C GLY A 106 9.67 -22.17 -2.94
N TYR A 107 10.07 -22.08 -4.20
CA TYR A 107 10.76 -20.93 -4.77
C TYR A 107 10.14 -20.51 -6.08
N TYR A 108 10.12 -19.21 -6.35
CA TYR A 108 9.75 -18.64 -7.65
C TYR A 108 10.98 -18.10 -8.37
N SER A 109 11.08 -18.42 -9.65
CA SER A 109 11.98 -17.79 -10.61
C SER A 109 11.15 -17.26 -11.77
N GLY A 110 11.57 -16.15 -12.38
CA GLY A 110 10.82 -15.49 -13.45
C GLY A 110 10.74 -13.98 -13.22
N HIS A 111 9.59 -13.40 -13.52
CA HIS A 111 9.36 -11.96 -13.49
C HIS A 111 8.16 -11.63 -12.59
N VAL A 112 8.39 -10.79 -11.59
CA VAL A 112 7.31 -10.25 -10.74
C VAL A 112 6.54 -9.20 -11.53
N ILE A 113 5.21 -9.36 -11.59
CA ILE A 113 4.27 -8.41 -12.18
C ILE A 113 3.31 -7.87 -11.12
N TYR A 114 2.68 -6.72 -11.38
CA TYR A 114 1.83 -6.04 -10.41
C TYR A 114 0.47 -5.64 -11.00
N ALA A 115 -0.61 -5.84 -10.25
CA ALA A 115 -1.96 -5.56 -10.73
C ALA A 115 -2.23 -4.06 -10.91
N ALA A 116 -1.43 -3.21 -10.26
CA ALA A 116 -1.48 -1.77 -10.48
C ALA A 116 -1.09 -1.39 -11.92
N ASP A 117 -0.29 -2.23 -12.61
CA ASP A 117 0.18 -1.98 -13.98
C ASP A 117 -0.77 -2.53 -15.05
N GLY A 118 -1.98 -2.96 -14.68
CA GLY A 118 -2.97 -3.53 -15.59
C GLY A 118 -3.29 -5.00 -15.32
N GLU A 119 -4.33 -5.47 -15.98
CA GLU A 119 -4.79 -6.84 -15.89
C GLU A 119 -3.79 -7.82 -16.52
N PHE A 120 -3.90 -9.08 -16.12
CA PHE A 120 -3.11 -10.16 -16.67
C PHE A 120 -3.83 -11.47 -16.40
N THR A 121 -3.95 -12.24 -17.47
CA THR A 121 -4.44 -13.61 -17.48
C THR A 121 -3.31 -14.46 -18.02
N TRP A 122 -3.00 -15.53 -17.31
CA TRP A 122 -2.00 -16.49 -17.73
C TRP A 122 -2.76 -17.70 -18.27
N GLY A 123 -2.38 -18.19 -19.44
CA GLY A 123 -2.95 -19.43 -19.97
C GLY A 123 -2.32 -20.61 -19.22
N ASP A 124 -3.13 -21.44 -18.61
CA ASP A 124 -2.71 -22.62 -17.87
C ASP A 124 -2.24 -23.73 -18.85
N ASP A 125 -1.19 -24.45 -18.46
CA ASP A 125 -0.61 -25.61 -19.17
C ASP A 125 -1.59 -26.80 -19.31
N ASP A 126 -2.75 -26.78 -18.65
CA ASP A 126 -3.72 -27.89 -18.65
C ASP A 126 -4.90 -27.70 -19.63
N GLY A 127 -4.91 -26.62 -20.41
CA GLY A 127 -5.92 -26.37 -21.44
C GLY A 127 -7.33 -26.10 -20.89
N PHE A 128 -7.46 -25.86 -19.58
CA PHE A 128 -8.68 -25.35 -18.99
C PHE A 128 -8.55 -23.84 -18.79
N ASP A 129 -9.52 -23.07 -19.27
CA ASP A 129 -9.71 -21.66 -18.91
C ASP A 129 -10.24 -21.56 -17.46
N ASP A 130 -9.55 -22.19 -16.50
CA ASP A 130 -10.04 -22.35 -15.13
C ASP A 130 -9.74 -21.10 -14.30
N GLY A 131 -9.89 -19.89 -14.86
CA GLY A 131 -9.98 -18.61 -14.13
C GLY A 131 -9.00 -18.36 -12.98
N ARG A 132 -7.89 -19.09 -12.89
CA ARG A 132 -6.95 -19.09 -11.78
C ARG A 132 -6.05 -17.89 -11.95
N SER A 133 -6.53 -16.77 -11.43
CA SER A 133 -5.80 -15.52 -11.36
C SER A 133 -4.36 -15.77 -10.89
N CYS A 134 -3.39 -15.46 -11.75
CA CYS A 134 -1.95 -15.45 -11.44
C CYS A 134 -1.60 -14.54 -10.25
N TRP A 135 -2.55 -13.68 -9.86
CA TRP A 135 -2.39 -12.72 -8.79
C TRP A 135 -2.46 -13.35 -7.41
N LYS A 136 -1.47 -13.02 -6.59
CA LYS A 136 -1.40 -13.25 -5.16
C LYS A 136 -1.85 -12.00 -4.39
N PRO A 137 -2.57 -12.18 -3.25
CA PRO A 137 -2.90 -11.09 -2.36
C PRO A 137 -1.67 -10.35 -1.82
N SER A 138 -1.80 -9.04 -1.60
CA SER A 138 -0.73 -8.17 -1.07
C SER A 138 -0.26 -8.59 0.32
N ILE A 139 -1.12 -9.19 1.15
CA ILE A 139 -0.77 -9.67 2.50
C ILE A 139 0.26 -10.82 2.49
N HIS A 140 0.46 -11.48 1.35
CA HIS A 140 1.50 -12.51 1.21
C HIS A 140 2.77 -11.97 0.55
N MET A 141 2.75 -10.75 0.01
CA MET A 141 3.88 -10.20 -0.74
C MET A 141 5.14 -10.11 0.12
N PRO A 142 6.27 -10.73 -0.30
CA PRO A 142 7.55 -10.64 0.39
C PRO A 142 8.30 -9.34 0.06
N ARG A 143 9.24 -8.95 0.91
CA ARG A 143 10.07 -7.74 0.70
C ARG A 143 10.85 -7.74 -0.62
N ARG A 144 11.36 -8.90 -1.05
CA ARG A 144 12.13 -9.06 -2.29
C ARG A 144 11.30 -8.78 -3.55
N ALA A 145 9.99 -8.95 -3.48
CA ALA A 145 9.08 -8.62 -4.58
C ALA A 145 8.64 -7.15 -4.58
N SER A 146 8.98 -6.34 -3.57
CA SER A 146 8.53 -4.94 -3.48
C SER A 146 9.35 -4.02 -4.37
N ARG A 147 8.69 -3.33 -5.29
CA ARG A 147 9.31 -2.32 -6.17
C ARG A 147 9.28 -0.88 -5.64
N ILE A 148 8.48 -0.58 -4.61
CA ILE A 148 8.35 0.77 -4.05
C ILE A 148 8.85 0.78 -2.61
N THR A 149 9.72 1.74 -2.31
CA THR A 149 10.14 2.07 -0.94
C THR A 149 9.81 3.53 -0.67
N LEU A 150 9.32 3.80 0.53
CA LEU A 150 8.90 5.10 1.01
C LEU A 150 9.71 5.43 2.26
N GLU A 151 10.22 6.65 2.37
CA GLU A 151 10.84 7.15 3.60
C GLU A 151 9.80 7.97 4.38
N ILE A 152 9.63 7.65 5.68
CA ILE A 152 8.71 8.36 6.56
C ILE A 152 9.29 9.75 6.86
N THR A 153 8.52 10.79 6.58
CA THR A 153 8.91 12.19 6.78
C THR A 153 8.19 12.85 7.94
N ASP A 154 7.02 12.34 8.33
CA ASP A 154 6.24 12.85 9.47
C ASP A 154 5.25 11.77 9.95
N VAL A 155 4.96 11.74 11.25
CA VAL A 155 3.97 10.85 11.86
C VAL A 155 3.20 11.64 12.91
N ARG A 156 1.86 11.61 12.81
CA ARG A 156 0.95 12.25 13.76
C ARG A 156 -0.28 11.40 14.02
N VAL A 157 -1.01 11.74 15.08
CA VAL A 157 -2.30 11.15 15.40
C VAL A 157 -3.35 12.25 15.43
N GLU A 158 -4.42 12.08 14.65
CA GLU A 158 -5.53 13.05 14.54
C GLU A 158 -6.88 12.33 14.56
N LYS A 159 -7.96 13.09 14.72
CA LYS A 159 -9.32 12.59 14.48
C LYS A 159 -9.60 12.56 12.98
N LEU A 160 -10.21 11.49 12.49
CA LEU A 160 -10.52 11.31 11.06
C LEU A 160 -11.20 12.53 10.41
N LYS A 161 -12.20 13.11 11.08
CA LYS A 161 -12.97 14.25 10.56
C LYS A 161 -12.23 15.58 10.63
N HIS A 162 -11.04 15.64 11.22
CA HIS A 162 -10.18 16.85 11.23
C HIS A 162 -9.25 16.93 10.01
N ILE A 163 -9.48 16.09 8.98
CA ILE A 163 -8.66 16.08 7.77
C ILE A 163 -8.79 17.41 6.98
N PRO A 164 -7.67 18.13 6.73
CA PRO A 164 -7.67 19.30 5.88
C PRO A 164 -7.69 18.91 4.39
N ARG A 165 -8.08 19.85 3.51
CA ARG A 165 -8.11 19.63 2.05
C ARG A 165 -6.77 19.14 1.49
N ASP A 166 -5.66 19.73 1.93
CA ASP A 166 -4.32 19.32 1.47
C ASP A 166 -3.96 17.91 1.95
N GLY A 167 -4.50 17.50 3.11
CA GLY A 167 -4.40 16.14 3.60
C GLY A 167 -5.12 15.13 2.72
N ILE A 168 -6.27 15.50 2.15
CA ILE A 168 -6.99 14.69 1.17
C ILE A 168 -6.19 14.57 -0.12
N ILE A 169 -5.65 15.69 -0.61
CA ILE A 169 -4.82 15.71 -1.82
C ILE A 169 -3.62 14.78 -1.63
N ALA A 170 -2.91 14.91 -0.51
CA ALA A 170 -1.77 14.06 -0.16
C ALA A 170 -2.14 12.58 0.04
N GLU A 171 -3.41 12.25 0.32
CA GLU A 171 -3.88 10.85 0.35
C GLU A 171 -3.95 10.23 -1.06
N GLY A 172 -3.77 11.03 -2.12
CA GLY A 172 -3.77 10.59 -3.51
C GLY A 172 -5.07 10.89 -4.25
N TYR A 173 -5.70 12.03 -3.94
CA TYR A 173 -6.89 12.48 -4.67
C TYR A 173 -6.59 12.52 -6.18
N PRO A 174 -7.36 11.80 -7.02
CA PRO A 174 -7.09 11.69 -8.46
C PRO A 174 -7.10 13.05 -9.18
N ALA A 175 -6.14 13.24 -10.08
CA ALA A 175 -6.00 14.46 -10.88
C ALA A 175 -7.18 14.70 -11.85
N GLU A 176 -7.80 13.62 -12.36
CA GLU A 176 -8.86 13.66 -13.39
C GLU A 176 -10.29 13.70 -12.82
N ARG A 177 -10.48 14.25 -11.62
CA ARG A 177 -11.82 14.35 -11.00
C ARG A 177 -12.63 15.53 -11.55
N ALA A 178 -13.94 15.30 -11.63
CA ALA A 178 -14.89 15.85 -12.61
C ALA A 178 -14.86 17.37 -12.84
N ILE A 179 -15.18 17.73 -14.10
CA ILE A 179 -15.29 19.08 -14.69
C ILE A 179 -16.24 20.01 -13.89
N ASP A 180 -17.14 19.43 -13.08
CA ASP A 180 -18.22 20.07 -12.34
C ASP A 180 -18.25 19.69 -10.84
N GLY A 181 -17.21 19.00 -10.32
CA GLY A 181 -17.12 18.45 -8.94
C GLY A 181 -17.17 19.47 -7.78
N GLY A 182 -17.14 20.76 -8.07
CA GLY A 182 -17.26 21.82 -7.07
C GLY A 182 -16.23 21.75 -5.94
N TYR A 183 -16.47 22.49 -4.86
CA TYR A 183 -15.53 22.59 -3.74
C TYR A 183 -15.43 21.29 -2.90
N TYR A 184 -16.49 20.46 -2.89
CA TYR A 184 -16.63 19.33 -1.97
C TYR A 184 -16.20 17.96 -2.54
N ASP A 185 -15.84 17.85 -3.83
CA ASP A 185 -15.44 16.55 -4.42
C ASP A 185 -14.30 15.84 -3.66
N PRO A 186 -13.20 16.51 -3.25
CA PRO A 186 -12.15 15.87 -2.47
C PRO A 186 -12.65 15.23 -1.17
N PHE A 187 -13.54 15.92 -0.47
CA PHE A 187 -14.08 15.41 0.78
C PHE A 187 -14.97 14.18 0.56
N LEU A 188 -15.87 14.23 -0.42
CA LEU A 188 -16.76 13.11 -0.76
C LEU A 188 -15.95 11.89 -1.24
N TRP A 189 -14.91 12.12 -2.04
CA TRP A 189 -13.97 11.09 -2.42
C TRP A 189 -13.36 10.40 -1.22
N TYR A 190 -12.77 11.19 -0.32
CA TYR A 190 -12.01 10.64 0.80
C TYR A 190 -12.92 9.86 1.75
N ARG A 191 -14.14 10.36 1.98
CA ARG A 191 -15.17 9.64 2.73
C ARG A 191 -15.47 8.28 2.11
N ASN A 192 -15.76 8.25 0.80
CA ASN A 192 -16.11 7.01 0.11
C ASN A 192 -14.92 6.04 0.07
N LEU A 193 -13.69 6.54 -0.13
CA LEU A 193 -12.46 5.77 -0.04
C LEU A 193 -12.31 5.15 1.35
N TRP A 194 -12.47 5.94 2.42
CA TRP A 194 -12.37 5.47 3.79
C TRP A 194 -13.38 4.34 4.09
N GLU A 195 -14.65 4.54 3.75
CA GLU A 195 -15.68 3.53 3.97
C GLU A 195 -15.46 2.27 3.12
N SER A 196 -14.90 2.40 1.92
CA SER A 196 -14.53 1.23 1.10
C SER A 196 -13.43 0.37 1.74
N LEU A 197 -12.54 0.98 2.52
CA LEU A 197 -11.41 0.29 3.15
C LEU A 197 -11.75 -0.29 4.52
N TYR A 198 -12.60 0.41 5.29
CA TYR A 198 -12.85 0.09 6.71
C TYR A 198 -14.32 -0.24 7.01
N GLY A 199 -15.16 -0.30 5.98
CA GLY A 199 -16.59 -0.64 6.07
C GLY A 199 -17.51 0.57 6.22
N ALA A 200 -18.79 0.35 5.92
CA ALA A 200 -19.83 1.36 6.03
C ALA A 200 -19.97 1.86 7.49
N GLY A 201 -20.15 3.17 7.67
CA GLY A 201 -20.28 3.79 8.99
C GLY A 201 -18.95 4.05 9.71
N SER A 202 -17.83 3.53 9.21
CA SER A 202 -16.49 3.79 9.75
C SER A 202 -16.11 5.28 9.68
N TRP A 203 -16.67 6.02 8.71
CA TRP A 203 -16.54 7.48 8.64
C TRP A 203 -17.25 8.17 9.81
N GLN A 204 -18.47 7.71 10.14
CA GLN A 204 -19.28 8.36 11.18
C GLN A 204 -18.69 8.18 12.57
N ALA A 205 -18.04 7.04 12.82
CA ALA A 205 -17.34 6.75 14.07
C ALA A 205 -16.26 7.78 14.44
N ASN A 206 -15.72 8.54 13.47
CA ASN A 206 -14.66 9.52 13.67
C ASN A 206 -13.51 8.97 14.56
N PRO A 207 -12.88 7.84 14.16
CA PRO A 207 -11.83 7.21 14.94
C PRO A 207 -10.60 8.10 15.03
N TRP A 208 -9.73 7.78 15.98
CA TRP A 208 -8.34 8.25 15.95
C TRP A 208 -7.60 7.53 14.83
N ILE A 209 -6.77 8.27 14.10
CA ILE A 209 -6.03 7.77 12.96
C ILE A 209 -4.55 8.15 13.09
N TRP A 210 -3.67 7.22 12.72
CA TRP A 210 -2.30 7.51 12.35
C TRP A 210 -2.29 8.21 11.01
N VAL A 211 -1.56 9.32 10.90
CA VAL A 211 -1.23 9.95 9.64
C VAL A 211 0.26 9.85 9.44
N ILE A 212 0.64 9.26 8.30
CA ILE A 212 2.03 8.98 7.97
C ILE A 212 2.31 9.74 6.68
N SER A 213 3.19 10.73 6.76
CA SER A 213 3.72 11.39 5.57
C SER A 213 4.99 10.69 5.13
N PHE A 214 5.18 10.61 3.82
CA PHE A 214 6.33 9.94 3.25
C PHE A 214 6.72 10.54 1.90
N LYS A 215 7.96 10.29 1.50
CA LYS A 215 8.42 10.50 0.13
C LYS A 215 8.83 9.17 -0.47
N ARG A 216 8.54 8.97 -1.77
CA ARG A 216 9.06 7.83 -2.51
C ARG A 216 10.57 8.01 -2.66
N ILE A 217 11.32 6.97 -2.34
CA ILE A 217 12.75 6.91 -2.64
C ILE A 217 12.94 5.99 -3.84
N GLU A 218 13.74 6.44 -4.80
CA GLU A 218 14.18 5.57 -5.88
C GLU A 218 15.15 4.55 -5.30
N GLY A 219 14.94 3.27 -5.61
CA GLY A 219 15.80 2.22 -5.10
C GLY A 219 17.18 2.35 -5.72
N ASN A 220 18.21 2.49 -4.88
CA ASN A 220 19.58 2.12 -5.25
C ASN A 220 19.54 0.66 -5.73
N SER A 221 19.95 0.47 -6.99
CA SER A 221 20.22 -0.82 -7.62
C SER A 221 21.10 -1.72 -6.75
#